data_AF-A0AAD8I425-F1
#
_entry.id   AF-A0AAD8I425-F1
#
_cell.length_a   1.000
_cell.length_b   1.000
_cell.length_c   1.000
_cell.angle_alpha   90.00
_cell.angle_beta   90.00
_cell.angle_gamma   90.00
#
_symmetry.space_group_name_H-M   'P 1'
#
loop_
_entity.id
_entity.type
_entity.pdbx_description
1 polymer ?
#
loop_
_entity_poly.entity_id
_entity_poly.type
_entity_poly.pdbx_seq_one_letter_code
_entity_poly.pdbx_strand_id
1 'polypeptide(L)'
;MIQTQILREENGSLNKRRRDRNQLGQTFGATLEGEFVLQPKYGNHKVAVQSELRAKWDVFYRFCRLHSVTGTVTGVVSVSLLPLTSFTDLSPAFFVGLLKAVIPFAFVNIYVVALNQVVDVGIDKINKPYLVLAAGEYTMGQGKAITSAFGITCLALAIIFQSPPLLYGIIIHFLVGTAYSVEQPLLRWKTKPFLAALGIGLHAFNLQLAVFCHIQKYVLGRPLIHTKSFVFVLIFFILFATVLGMFKDIPDVAGDQAFGNRTFSVRHGKKKVFSVCIFILLIDYVFAMVTGALLSSFLLNKFVTVIGHCTLASLLWGRAKSLNLEDDSSVESFYMFLWKLFTAEYVLIQFIR
;
A
#
# COMPACT_ATOMS: atom_id res chain seq x y z
N MET A 1 -36.23 24.67 -56.29
CA MET A 1 -35.18 24.60 -57.33
C MET A 1 -33.98 25.52 -57.01
N ILE A 2 -33.54 25.61 -55.74
CA ILE A 2 -32.36 26.43 -55.34
C ILE A 2 -31.45 25.70 -54.32
N GLN A 3 -31.83 24.53 -53.80
CA GLN A 3 -31.04 23.81 -52.78
C GLN A 3 -30.19 22.65 -53.32
N THR A 4 -30.21 22.41 -54.64
CA THR A 4 -29.44 21.32 -55.31
C THR A 4 -28.24 21.84 -56.12
N GLN A 5 -28.07 23.16 -56.26
CA GLN A 5 -26.94 23.75 -57.00
C GLN A 5 -25.70 24.03 -56.13
N ILE A 6 -25.86 24.28 -54.82
CA ILE A 6 -24.72 24.59 -53.92
C ILE A 6 -23.91 23.32 -53.59
N LEU A 7 -24.53 22.14 -53.55
CA LEU A 7 -23.85 20.86 -53.27
C LEU A 7 -23.00 20.32 -54.43
N ARG A 8 -23.06 20.92 -55.63
CA ARG A 8 -22.29 20.47 -56.81
C ARG A 8 -20.98 21.25 -57.02
N GLU A 9 -20.86 22.48 -56.51
CA GLU A 9 -19.64 23.28 -56.67
C GLU A 9 -18.56 22.98 -55.62
N GLU A 10 -18.92 22.67 -54.36
CA GLU A 10 -17.93 22.35 -53.32
C GLU A 10 -17.21 21.00 -53.55
N ASN A 11 -17.91 19.99 -54.06
CA ASN A 11 -17.33 18.68 -54.36
C ASN A 11 -16.34 18.69 -55.55
N GLY A 12 -16.45 19.69 -56.45
CA GLY A 12 -15.51 19.86 -57.57
C GLY A 12 -14.14 20.41 -57.15
N SER A 13 -14.08 21.24 -56.12
CA SER A 13 -12.82 21.88 -55.68
C SER A 13 -11.96 20.94 -54.81
N LEU A 14 -12.59 20.08 -54.00
CA LEU A 14 -11.91 19.14 -53.09
C LEU A 14 -11.25 17.98 -53.86
N ASN A 15 -11.86 17.51 -54.95
CA ASN A 15 -11.28 16.45 -55.79
C ASN A 15 -10.10 16.93 -56.66
N LYS A 16 -10.03 18.23 -57.00
CA LYS A 16 -8.91 18.80 -57.77
C LYS A 16 -7.64 18.94 -56.91
N ARG A 17 -7.76 19.37 -55.64
CA ARG A 17 -6.63 19.43 -54.69
C ARG A 17 -6.07 18.05 -54.31
N ARG A 18 -6.86 16.98 -54.41
CA ARG A 18 -6.43 15.62 -54.09
C ARG A 18 -5.68 14.94 -55.24
N ARG A 19 -5.88 15.39 -56.49
CA ARG A 19 -5.20 14.87 -57.69
C ARG A 19 -3.81 15.48 -57.89
N ASP A 20 -3.65 16.78 -57.64
CA ASP A 20 -2.36 17.47 -57.83
C ASP A 20 -1.29 17.04 -56.82
N ARG A 21 -1.69 16.56 -55.62
CA ARG A 21 -0.73 16.11 -54.59
C ARG A 21 -0.19 14.70 -54.84
N ASN A 22 -0.86 13.89 -55.66
CA ASN A 22 -0.44 12.52 -55.99
C ASN A 22 0.43 12.44 -57.26
N GLN A 23 0.53 13.50 -58.07
CA GLN A 23 1.37 13.52 -59.27
C GLN A 23 2.79 14.07 -59.04
N LEU A 24 3.07 14.73 -57.91
CA LEU A 24 4.40 15.29 -57.64
C LEU A 24 5.39 14.31 -56.98
N GLY A 25 4.95 13.08 -56.65
CA GLY A 25 5.77 12.07 -55.97
C GLY A 25 6.25 10.92 -56.87
N GLN A 26 5.90 10.92 -58.16
CA GLN A 26 6.19 9.82 -59.08
C GLN A 26 6.84 10.33 -60.38
N THR A 27 8.04 10.91 -60.29
CA THR A 27 8.98 10.98 -61.44
C THR A 27 10.26 11.60 -60.93
N PHE A 28 11.18 10.78 -60.42
CA PHE A 28 12.64 10.92 -60.55
C PHE A 28 13.28 9.64 -59.97
N GLY A 29 13.37 8.61 -60.81
CA GLY A 29 14.52 7.69 -60.79
C GLY A 29 15.66 8.36 -61.60
N ALA A 30 16.94 8.01 -61.49
CA ALA A 30 17.53 6.80 -60.97
C ALA A 30 19.05 7.02 -60.69
N THR A 31 19.62 6.06 -59.95
CA THR A 31 21.03 5.65 -59.88
C THR A 31 22.06 6.62 -59.29
N LEU A 32 22.63 6.25 -58.13
CA LEU A 32 24.01 5.76 -58.03
C LEU A 32 24.30 5.14 -56.64
N GLU A 33 24.90 3.95 -56.71
CA GLU A 33 25.81 3.30 -55.75
C GLU A 33 25.30 2.77 -54.40
N GLY A 34 25.56 1.48 -54.20
CA GLY A 34 25.11 0.69 -53.08
C GLY A 34 25.64 1.18 -51.74
N GLU A 35 24.72 1.48 -50.84
CA GLU A 35 24.97 1.44 -49.42
C GLU A 35 24.05 0.36 -48.83
N PHE A 36 24.64 -0.79 -48.52
CA PHE A 36 23.99 -1.82 -47.73
C PHE A 36 23.83 -1.23 -46.32
N VAL A 37 22.77 -0.47 -46.08
CA VAL A 37 22.42 0.03 -44.75
C VAL A 37 22.02 -1.17 -43.89
N LEU A 38 23.02 -1.77 -43.25
CA LEU A 38 22.82 -2.60 -42.07
C LEU A 38 22.20 -1.71 -41.00
N GLN A 39 20.87 -1.67 -40.93
CA GLN A 39 20.19 -1.19 -39.73
C GLN A 39 20.73 -1.99 -38.54
N PRO A 40 21.21 -1.35 -37.45
CA PRO A 40 21.55 -2.07 -36.25
C PRO A 40 20.25 -2.54 -35.60
N LYS A 41 19.79 -3.75 -35.95
CA LYS A 41 18.71 -4.47 -35.25
C LYS A 41 18.97 -4.59 -33.74
N TYR A 42 20.19 -4.31 -33.28
CA TYR A 42 20.59 -4.31 -31.87
C TYR A 42 20.07 -3.11 -31.05
N GLY A 43 19.74 -1.96 -31.67
CA GLY A 43 19.24 -0.78 -30.96
C GLY A 43 17.77 -0.89 -30.56
N ASN A 44 16.91 -1.22 -31.53
CA ASN A 44 15.46 -1.35 -31.33
C ASN A 44 15.09 -2.53 -30.42
N HIS A 45 15.86 -3.62 -30.44
CA HIS A 45 15.58 -4.78 -29.61
C HIS A 45 15.87 -4.50 -28.12
N LYS A 46 16.96 -3.78 -27.81
CA LYS A 46 17.26 -3.38 -26.41
C LYS A 46 16.22 -2.42 -25.85
N VAL A 47 15.77 -1.44 -26.65
CA VAL A 47 14.73 -0.50 -26.24
C VAL A 47 13.38 -1.21 -26.03
N ALA A 48 13.02 -2.14 -26.93
CA ALA A 48 11.82 -2.96 -26.78
C ALA A 48 11.86 -3.85 -25.52
N VAL A 49 12.97 -4.56 -25.28
CA VAL A 49 13.15 -5.40 -24.08
C VAL A 49 13.11 -4.56 -22.79
N GLN A 50 13.74 -3.38 -22.77
CA GLN A 50 13.66 -2.48 -21.62
C GLN A 50 12.24 -1.98 -21.36
N SER A 51 11.47 -1.68 -22.43
CA SER A 51 10.07 -1.26 -22.30
C SER A 51 9.18 -2.39 -21.77
N GLU A 52 9.43 -3.64 -22.19
CA GLU A 52 8.68 -4.80 -21.74
C GLU A 52 9.01 -5.16 -20.28
N LEU A 53 10.28 -5.11 -19.89
CA LEU A 53 10.70 -5.32 -18.50
C LEU A 53 10.10 -4.26 -17.56
N ARG A 54 10.08 -3.00 -18.00
CA ARG A 54 9.47 -1.92 -17.23
C ARG A 54 7.96 -2.12 -17.06
N ALA A 55 7.27 -2.56 -18.11
CA ALA A 55 5.85 -2.89 -18.03
C ALA A 55 5.59 -4.07 -17.07
N LYS A 56 6.36 -5.16 -17.17
CA LYS A 56 6.24 -6.30 -16.25
C LYS A 56 6.51 -5.91 -14.79
N TRP A 57 7.51 -5.04 -14.58
CA TRP A 57 7.81 -4.50 -13.26
C TRP A 57 6.68 -3.63 -12.71
N ASP A 58 6.06 -2.78 -13.54
CA ASP A 58 4.92 -1.95 -13.12
C ASP A 58 3.73 -2.81 -12.66
N VAL A 59 3.36 -3.83 -13.45
CA VAL A 59 2.27 -4.75 -13.08
C VAL A 59 2.59 -5.47 -11.77
N PHE A 60 3.83 -5.96 -11.62
CA PHE A 60 4.28 -6.59 -10.38
C PHE A 60 4.24 -5.62 -9.18
N TYR A 61 4.70 -4.39 -9.38
CA TYR A 61 4.70 -3.33 -8.38
C TYR A 61 3.29 -3.01 -7.89
N ARG A 62 2.32 -2.89 -8.81
CA ARG A 62 0.91 -2.66 -8.48
C ARG A 62 0.27 -3.88 -7.82
N PHE A 63 0.57 -5.08 -8.29
CA PHE A 63 0.06 -6.32 -7.70
C PHE A 63 0.50 -6.47 -6.24
N CYS A 64 1.77 -6.20 -5.94
CA CYS A 64 2.33 -6.25 -4.59
C CYS A 64 1.90 -5.07 -3.69
N ARG A 65 1.17 -4.08 -4.23
CA ARG A 65 0.74 -2.85 -3.52
C ARG A 65 1.89 -2.23 -2.72
N LEU A 66 3.01 -1.93 -3.38
CA LEU A 66 4.27 -1.59 -2.71
C LEU A 66 4.19 -0.39 -1.76
N HIS A 67 3.21 0.51 -1.88
CA HIS A 67 2.95 1.56 -0.88
C HIS A 67 2.67 1.00 0.52
N SER A 68 1.96 -0.14 0.63
CA SER A 68 1.70 -0.82 1.91
C SER A 68 2.96 -1.53 2.45
N VAL A 69 3.83 -1.99 1.55
CA VAL A 69 5.16 -2.51 1.90
C VAL A 69 6.04 -1.38 2.45
N THR A 70 6.00 -0.18 1.86
CA THR A 70 6.71 0.99 2.39
C THR A 70 6.30 1.25 3.84
N GLY A 71 5.00 1.27 4.15
CA GLY A 71 4.52 1.42 5.52
C GLY A 71 5.02 0.33 6.47
N THR A 72 5.07 -0.93 6.00
CA THR A 72 5.61 -2.06 6.76
C THR A 72 7.11 -1.91 7.03
N VAL A 73 7.90 -1.59 6.00
CA VAL A 73 9.35 -1.39 6.13
C VAL A 73 9.65 -0.24 7.08
N THR A 74 8.98 0.91 6.91
CA THR A 74 9.13 2.05 7.82
C THR A 74 8.76 1.67 9.25
N GLY A 75 7.69 0.90 9.45
CA GLY A 75 7.28 0.43 10.76
C GLY A 75 8.29 -0.50 11.41
N VAL A 76 8.78 -1.50 10.69
CA VAL A 76 9.80 -2.43 11.20
C VAL A 76 11.09 -1.70 11.54
N VAL A 77 11.56 -0.79 10.67
CA VAL A 77 12.75 0.02 10.92
C VAL A 77 12.55 0.86 12.18
N SER A 78 11.45 1.60 12.27
CA SER A 78 11.15 2.48 13.40
C SER A 78 11.05 1.71 14.73
N VAL A 79 10.30 0.61 14.77
CA VAL A 79 10.17 -0.22 15.97
C VAL A 79 11.52 -0.84 16.36
N SER A 80 12.37 -1.16 15.39
CA SER A 80 13.72 -1.67 15.66
C SER A 80 14.64 -0.65 16.34
N LEU A 81 14.35 0.65 16.23
CA LEU A 81 15.11 1.68 16.92
C LEU A 81 14.69 1.83 18.38
N LEU A 82 13.48 1.38 18.77
CA LEU A 82 12.92 1.51 20.13
C LEU A 82 13.81 0.92 21.24
N PRO A 83 14.43 -0.26 21.05
CA PRO A 83 15.36 -0.86 22.01
C PRO A 83 16.71 -0.15 22.19
N LEU A 84 17.10 0.74 21.27
CA LEU A 84 18.44 1.35 21.29
C LEU A 84 18.58 2.33 22.45
N THR A 85 19.73 2.29 23.12
CA THR A 85 20.08 3.17 24.24
C THR A 85 21.35 3.97 23.98
N SER A 86 22.17 3.59 23.00
CA SER A 86 23.40 4.28 22.62
C SER A 86 23.67 4.12 21.13
N PHE A 87 24.46 5.03 20.53
CA PHE A 87 24.94 4.90 19.15
C PHE A 87 25.79 3.64 18.93
N THR A 88 26.42 3.12 19.99
CA THR A 88 27.19 1.86 19.93
C THR A 88 26.32 0.64 19.63
N ASP A 89 25.00 0.72 19.86
CA ASP A 89 24.07 -0.34 19.51
C ASP A 89 23.90 -0.51 17.99
N LEU A 90 24.26 0.51 17.20
CA LEU A 90 24.25 0.48 15.73
C LEU A 90 25.45 -0.29 15.18
N SER A 91 25.51 -1.57 15.52
CA SER A 91 26.53 -2.52 15.10
C SER A 91 26.15 -3.24 13.80
N PRO A 92 27.09 -3.91 13.12
CA PRO A 92 26.76 -4.81 12.01
C PRO A 92 25.72 -5.87 12.39
N ALA A 93 25.76 -6.39 13.63
CA ALA A 93 24.78 -7.33 14.13
C ALA A 93 23.36 -6.72 14.20
N PHE A 94 23.25 -5.44 14.57
CA PHE A 94 21.97 -4.72 14.53
C PHE A 94 21.40 -4.65 13.12
N PHE A 95 22.20 -4.27 12.12
CA PHE A 95 21.73 -4.19 10.73
C PHE A 95 21.34 -5.55 10.17
N VAL A 96 22.07 -6.63 10.51
CA VAL A 96 21.68 -8.00 10.17
C VAL A 96 20.34 -8.38 10.83
N GLY A 97 20.17 -8.07 12.12
CA GLY A 97 18.91 -8.29 12.83
C GLY A 97 17.74 -7.51 12.23
N LEU A 98 17.97 -6.24 11.89
CA LEU A 98 16.99 -5.41 11.20
C LEU A 98 16.56 -6.02 9.86
N LEU A 99 17.51 -6.48 9.03
CA LEU A 99 17.18 -7.14 7.76
C LEU A 99 16.42 -8.46 7.98
N LYS A 100 16.78 -9.22 9.02
CA LYS A 100 16.02 -10.43 9.41
C LYS A 100 14.57 -10.11 9.79
N ALA A 101 14.28 -8.93 10.32
CA ALA A 101 12.91 -8.50 10.58
C ALA A 101 12.23 -7.94 9.32
N VAL A 102 12.89 -7.06 8.56
CA VAL A 102 12.28 -6.36 7.42
C VAL A 102 11.84 -7.30 6.32
N ILE A 103 12.70 -8.25 5.92
CA ILE A 103 12.45 -9.08 4.73
C ILE A 103 11.21 -9.98 4.92
N PRO A 104 11.07 -10.77 6.01
CA PRO A 104 9.91 -11.64 6.18
C PRO A 104 8.62 -10.86 6.39
N PHE A 105 8.67 -9.72 7.10
CA PHE A 105 7.48 -8.88 7.31
C PHE A 105 7.03 -8.21 6.00
N ALA A 106 7.95 -7.78 5.13
CA ALA A 106 7.60 -7.30 3.80
C ALA A 106 6.96 -8.42 2.97
N PHE A 107 7.49 -9.64 3.03
CA PHE A 107 6.99 -10.76 2.24
C PHE A 107 5.61 -11.24 2.71
N VAL A 108 5.38 -11.32 4.02
CA VAL A 108 4.06 -11.67 4.55
C VAL A 108 3.04 -10.55 4.27
N ASN A 109 3.45 -9.28 4.28
CA ASN A 109 2.57 -8.18 3.86
C ASN A 109 2.14 -8.35 2.41
N ILE A 110 3.09 -8.61 1.50
CA ILE A 110 2.79 -8.89 0.08
C ILE A 110 1.86 -10.10 -0.06
N TYR A 111 2.11 -11.19 0.69
CA TYR A 111 1.23 -12.35 0.72
C TYR A 111 -0.21 -11.96 1.08
N VAL A 112 -0.42 -11.19 2.16
CA VAL A 112 -1.76 -10.81 2.62
C VAL A 112 -2.49 -9.93 1.61
N VAL A 113 -1.84 -8.92 1.04
CA VAL A 113 -2.48 -8.03 0.05
C VAL A 113 -2.72 -8.72 -1.29
N ALA A 114 -1.84 -9.63 -1.69
CA ALA A 114 -1.99 -10.41 -2.92
C ALA A 114 -3.09 -11.49 -2.76
N LEU A 115 -3.14 -12.17 -1.61
CA LEU A 115 -4.20 -13.12 -1.28
C LEU A 115 -5.57 -12.45 -1.29
N ASN A 116 -5.66 -11.24 -0.73
CA ASN A 116 -6.89 -10.47 -0.74
C ASN A 116 -7.39 -10.23 -2.17
N GLN A 117 -6.51 -9.76 -3.07
CA GLN A 117 -6.84 -9.57 -4.49
C GLN A 117 -7.22 -10.89 -5.20
N VAL A 118 -6.54 -12.00 -4.91
CA VAL A 118 -6.83 -13.32 -5.51
C VAL A 118 -8.24 -13.80 -5.17
N VAL A 119 -8.69 -13.58 -3.92
CA VAL A 119 -10.03 -14.01 -3.48
C VAL A 119 -11.10 -13.01 -3.90
N ASP A 120 -10.77 -11.72 -3.97
CA ASP A 120 -11.74 -10.64 -4.16
C ASP A 120 -11.88 -10.14 -5.59
N VAL A 121 -11.34 -10.83 -6.60
CA VAL A 121 -11.38 -10.37 -8.01
C VAL A 121 -12.79 -9.92 -8.46
N GLY A 122 -13.84 -10.64 -8.05
CA GLY A 122 -15.22 -10.26 -8.39
C GLY A 122 -15.66 -8.94 -7.75
N ILE A 123 -15.33 -8.72 -6.47
CA ILE A 123 -15.63 -7.49 -5.72
C ILE A 123 -14.80 -6.33 -6.28
N ASP A 124 -13.50 -6.59 -6.53
CA ASP A 124 -12.55 -5.60 -7.02
C ASP A 124 -12.89 -5.14 -8.44
N LYS A 125 -13.56 -5.95 -9.28
CA LYS A 125 -14.08 -5.47 -10.57
C LYS A 125 -15.12 -4.35 -10.44
N ILE A 126 -15.82 -4.27 -9.31
CA ILE A 126 -16.77 -3.20 -9.03
C ILE A 126 -16.05 -2.02 -8.37
N ASN A 127 -15.35 -2.29 -7.27
CA ASN A 127 -14.79 -1.21 -6.43
C ASN A 127 -13.48 -0.64 -6.98
N LYS A 128 -12.62 -1.49 -7.56
CA LYS A 128 -11.23 -1.18 -7.89
C LYS A 128 -10.82 -1.85 -9.21
N PRO A 129 -11.48 -1.52 -10.34
CA PRO A 129 -11.28 -2.21 -11.62
C PRO A 129 -9.86 -2.06 -12.19
N TYR A 130 -9.09 -1.10 -11.67
CA TYR A 130 -7.68 -0.86 -12.01
C TYR A 130 -6.70 -1.84 -11.34
N LEU A 131 -7.15 -2.68 -10.40
CA LEU A 131 -6.28 -3.67 -9.77
C LEU A 131 -5.89 -4.78 -10.77
N VAL A 132 -4.66 -5.26 -10.65
CA VAL A 132 -4.01 -6.13 -11.65
C VAL A 132 -4.84 -7.37 -12.03
N LEU A 133 -5.45 -8.06 -11.07
CA LEU A 133 -6.30 -9.22 -11.36
C LEU A 133 -7.71 -8.83 -11.86
N ALA A 134 -8.26 -7.72 -11.38
CA ALA A 134 -9.57 -7.23 -11.83
C ALA A 134 -9.50 -6.72 -13.29
N ALA A 135 -8.40 -6.03 -13.63
CA ALA A 135 -8.07 -5.53 -14.97
C ALA A 135 -7.66 -6.64 -15.95
N GLY A 136 -7.36 -7.86 -15.47
CA GLY A 136 -6.94 -8.98 -16.29
C GLY A 136 -5.48 -8.93 -16.76
N GLU A 137 -4.66 -8.06 -16.17
CA GLU A 137 -3.24 -7.92 -16.50
C GLU A 137 -2.42 -9.14 -16.03
N TYR A 138 -2.87 -9.78 -14.94
CA TYR A 138 -2.46 -11.14 -14.58
C TYR A 138 -3.64 -12.11 -14.68
N THR A 139 -3.33 -13.32 -15.10
CA THR A 139 -4.23 -14.46 -14.97
C THR A 139 -4.37 -14.86 -13.49
N MET A 140 -5.47 -15.53 -13.15
CA MET A 140 -5.68 -16.10 -11.82
C MET A 140 -4.54 -17.08 -11.42
N GLY A 141 -4.00 -17.83 -12.38
CA GLY A 141 -2.86 -18.72 -12.14
C GLY A 141 -1.60 -17.97 -11.72
N GLN A 142 -1.27 -16.88 -12.41
CA GLN A 142 -0.14 -16.02 -12.04
C GLN A 142 -0.33 -15.38 -10.66
N GLY A 143 -1.52 -14.83 -10.38
CA GLY A 143 -1.83 -14.24 -9.07
C GLY A 143 -1.66 -15.24 -7.92
N LYS A 144 -2.18 -16.47 -8.09
CA LYS A 144 -2.01 -17.56 -7.12
C LYS A 144 -0.55 -17.99 -6.96
N ALA A 145 0.20 -18.11 -8.05
CA ALA A 145 1.59 -18.51 -8.02
C ALA A 145 2.45 -17.49 -7.26
N ILE A 146 2.32 -16.20 -7.57
CA ILE A 146 3.06 -15.13 -6.90
C ILE A 146 2.68 -15.06 -5.42
N THR A 147 1.38 -15.08 -5.11
CA THR A 147 0.89 -15.09 -3.73
C THR A 147 1.48 -16.26 -2.93
N SER A 148 1.45 -17.48 -3.51
CA SER A 148 1.97 -18.68 -2.87
C SER A 148 3.48 -18.61 -2.66
N ALA A 149 4.23 -18.09 -3.64
CA ALA A 149 5.68 -17.91 -3.54
C ALA A 149 6.05 -16.98 -2.36
N PHE A 150 5.37 -15.84 -2.21
CA PHE A 150 5.58 -14.94 -1.08
C PHE A 150 5.19 -15.58 0.27
N GLY A 151 4.06 -16.31 0.30
CA GLY A 151 3.61 -17.04 1.49
C GLY A 151 4.61 -18.10 1.95
N ILE A 152 5.08 -18.96 1.04
CA ILE A 152 6.08 -19.99 1.33
C ILE A 152 7.39 -19.35 1.77
N THR A 153 7.85 -18.32 1.05
CA THR A 153 9.15 -17.69 1.33
C THR A 153 9.16 -16.98 2.68
N CYS A 154 8.09 -16.27 3.06
CA CYS A 154 8.06 -15.61 4.38
C CYS A 154 8.13 -16.63 5.52
N LEU A 155 7.44 -17.76 5.41
CA LEU A 155 7.48 -18.84 6.40
C LEU A 155 8.85 -19.53 6.45
N ALA A 156 9.46 -19.81 5.29
CA ALA A 156 10.80 -20.38 5.21
C ALA A 156 11.83 -19.46 5.88
N LEU A 157 11.80 -18.15 5.59
CA LEU A 157 12.69 -17.18 6.23
C LEU A 157 12.46 -17.09 7.74
N ALA A 158 11.21 -17.15 8.18
CA ALA A 158 10.86 -17.13 9.60
C ALA A 158 11.50 -18.31 10.37
N ILE A 159 11.60 -19.48 9.74
CA ILE A 159 12.30 -20.67 10.29
C ILE A 159 13.82 -20.48 10.22
N ILE A 160 14.36 -20.09 9.06
CA ILE A 160 15.80 -19.94 8.82
C ILE A 160 16.44 -18.91 9.76
N PHE A 161 15.74 -17.83 10.09
CA PHE A 161 16.29 -16.75 10.90
C PHE A 161 16.41 -17.07 12.39
N GLN A 162 15.83 -18.20 12.84
CA GLN A 162 15.99 -18.74 14.19
C GLN A 162 15.71 -17.74 15.33
N SER A 163 14.76 -16.83 15.10
CA SER A 163 14.29 -15.91 16.13
C SER A 163 12.84 -16.21 16.47
N PRO A 164 12.54 -16.75 17.68
CA PRO A 164 11.18 -17.08 18.08
C PRO A 164 10.18 -15.93 17.92
N PRO A 165 10.47 -14.66 18.29
CA PRO A 165 9.56 -13.55 18.03
C PRO A 165 9.21 -13.36 16.56
N LEU A 166 10.19 -13.49 15.65
CA LEU A 166 9.92 -13.38 14.21
C LEU A 166 9.18 -14.61 13.69
N LEU A 167 9.50 -15.81 14.16
CA LEU A 167 8.82 -17.04 13.79
C LEU A 167 7.32 -16.97 14.11
N TYR A 168 6.98 -16.71 15.38
CA TYR A 168 5.60 -16.56 15.80
C TYR A 168 4.93 -15.35 15.14
N GLY A 169 5.66 -14.23 15.04
CA GLY A 169 5.19 -13.03 14.36
C GLY A 169 4.72 -13.30 12.93
N ILE A 170 5.54 -13.96 12.12
CA ILE A 170 5.20 -14.28 10.73
C ILE A 170 4.09 -15.33 10.65
N ILE A 171 4.10 -16.37 11.47
CA ILE A 171 3.03 -17.38 11.50
C ILE A 171 1.68 -16.73 11.83
N ILE A 172 1.62 -15.91 12.88
CA ILE A 172 0.39 -15.22 13.28
C ILE A 172 -0.06 -14.27 12.17
N HIS A 173 0.84 -13.48 11.59
CA HIS A 173 0.50 -12.53 10.53
C HIS A 173 -0.01 -13.27 9.27
N PHE A 174 0.61 -14.39 8.90
CA PHE A 174 0.16 -15.25 7.81
C PHE A 174 -1.25 -15.78 8.09
N LEU A 175 -1.46 -16.43 9.24
CA LEU A 175 -2.74 -17.06 9.59
C LEU A 175 -3.89 -16.05 9.71
N VAL A 176 -3.65 -14.88 10.33
CA VAL A 176 -4.67 -13.83 10.43
C VAL A 176 -5.02 -13.29 9.04
N GLY A 177 -4.03 -13.06 8.17
CA GLY A 177 -4.29 -12.60 6.81
C GLY A 177 -5.03 -13.63 5.94
N THR A 178 -4.72 -14.91 6.13
CA THR A 178 -5.46 -16.03 5.51
C THR A 178 -6.89 -16.07 6.03
N ALA A 179 -7.10 -16.06 7.35
CA ALA A 179 -8.41 -16.10 7.97
C ALA A 179 -9.27 -14.86 7.63
N TYR A 180 -8.61 -13.72 7.40
CA TYR A 180 -9.25 -12.50 6.97
C TYR A 180 -9.83 -12.62 5.54
N SER A 181 -9.06 -13.20 4.62
CA SER A 181 -9.40 -13.18 3.19
C SER A 181 -10.08 -14.44 2.66
N VAL A 182 -9.68 -15.64 3.10
CA VAL A 182 -10.10 -16.90 2.45
C VAL A 182 -11.58 -17.21 2.71
N GLU A 183 -12.30 -17.59 1.65
CA GLU A 183 -13.71 -17.95 1.70
C GLU A 183 -13.90 -19.43 2.05
N GLN A 184 -13.84 -19.73 3.36
CA GLN A 184 -14.07 -21.06 3.93
C GLN A 184 -14.82 -20.94 5.27
N PRO A 185 -15.45 -22.02 5.78
CA PRO A 185 -16.07 -22.02 7.10
C PRO A 185 -15.12 -21.50 8.18
N LEU A 186 -15.62 -20.67 9.10
CA LEU A 186 -14.87 -19.99 10.17
C LEU A 186 -13.86 -18.91 9.73
N LEU A 187 -13.54 -18.80 8.44
CA LEU A 187 -12.65 -17.78 7.88
C LEU A 187 -13.45 -16.58 7.34
N ARG A 188 -12.91 -15.88 6.34
CA ARG A 188 -13.49 -14.72 5.68
C ARG A 188 -13.84 -13.59 6.66
N TRP A 189 -12.97 -13.33 7.65
CA TRP A 189 -13.25 -12.41 8.75
C TRP A 189 -13.58 -11.00 8.30
N LYS A 190 -13.09 -10.58 7.12
CA LYS A 190 -13.39 -9.26 6.54
C LYS A 190 -14.89 -8.96 6.39
N THR A 191 -15.74 -9.99 6.31
CA THR A 191 -17.20 -9.85 6.15
C THR A 191 -17.93 -9.61 7.47
N LYS A 192 -17.25 -9.82 8.60
CA LYS A 192 -17.78 -9.68 9.96
C LYS A 192 -17.07 -8.49 10.62
N PRO A 193 -17.74 -7.33 10.83
CA PRO A 193 -17.08 -6.09 11.26
C PRO A 193 -16.16 -6.23 12.49
N PHE A 194 -16.60 -6.98 13.51
CA PHE A 194 -15.79 -7.23 14.69
C PHE A 194 -14.51 -8.02 14.37
N LEU A 195 -14.61 -9.12 13.60
CA LEU A 195 -13.44 -9.92 13.25
C LEU A 195 -12.52 -9.21 12.25
N ALA A 196 -13.08 -8.34 11.40
CA ALA A 196 -12.30 -7.49 10.50
C ALA A 196 -11.43 -6.51 11.31
N ALA A 197 -12.03 -5.81 12.27
CA ALA A 197 -11.30 -4.91 13.18
C ALA A 197 -10.28 -5.67 14.03
N LEU A 198 -10.67 -6.84 14.58
CA LEU A 198 -9.76 -7.71 15.35
C LEU A 198 -8.56 -8.16 14.52
N GLY A 199 -8.77 -8.61 13.28
CA GLY A 199 -7.70 -9.06 12.40
C GLY A 199 -6.70 -7.94 12.11
N ILE A 200 -7.19 -6.74 11.80
CA ILE A 200 -6.35 -5.58 11.51
C ILE A 200 -5.58 -5.13 12.75
N GLY A 201 -6.24 -5.08 13.91
CA GLY A 201 -5.59 -4.79 15.20
C GLY A 201 -4.53 -5.82 15.57
N LEU A 202 -4.81 -7.11 15.36
CA LEU A 202 -3.85 -8.20 15.58
C LEU A 202 -2.62 -8.06 14.67
N HIS A 203 -2.82 -7.72 13.39
CA HIS A 203 -1.71 -7.48 12.46
C HIS A 203 -0.81 -6.34 12.93
N ALA A 204 -1.41 -5.22 13.36
CA ALA A 204 -0.67 -4.10 13.92
C ALA A 204 0.12 -4.57 15.15
N PHE A 205 -0.59 -4.95 16.23
CA PHE A 205 0.00 -5.38 17.50
C PHE A 205 1.15 -6.37 17.32
N ASN A 206 0.91 -7.42 16.54
CA ASN A 206 1.86 -8.51 16.34
C ASN A 206 3.14 -8.05 15.64
N LEU A 207 3.06 -7.16 14.65
CA LEU A 207 4.25 -6.60 13.99
C LEU A 207 5.13 -5.87 15.00
N GLN A 208 4.54 -4.96 15.79
CA GLN A 208 5.32 -4.18 16.74
C GLN A 208 5.91 -5.06 17.85
N LEU A 209 5.14 -6.02 18.37
CA LEU A 209 5.60 -6.95 19.40
C LEU A 209 6.74 -7.84 18.92
N ALA A 210 6.58 -8.49 17.77
CA ALA A 210 7.58 -9.40 17.23
C ALA A 210 8.90 -8.69 16.95
N VAL A 211 8.85 -7.52 16.31
CA VAL A 211 10.05 -6.73 15.97
C VAL A 211 10.75 -6.21 17.21
N PHE A 212 10.02 -5.62 18.16
CA PHE A 212 10.61 -5.13 19.40
C PHE A 212 11.29 -6.25 20.19
N CYS A 213 10.62 -7.39 20.37
CA CYS A 213 11.17 -8.52 21.10
C CYS A 213 12.38 -9.13 20.38
N HIS A 214 12.35 -9.22 19.05
CA HIS A 214 13.49 -9.67 18.25
C HIS A 214 14.72 -8.80 18.51
N ILE A 215 14.59 -7.49 18.34
CA ILE A 215 15.72 -6.58 18.48
C ILE A 215 16.22 -6.53 19.94
N GLN A 216 15.32 -6.35 20.90
CA GLN A 216 15.68 -6.25 22.33
C GLN A 216 16.43 -7.51 22.82
N LYS A 217 15.86 -8.70 22.60
CA LYS A 217 16.37 -9.93 23.21
C LYS A 217 17.36 -10.69 22.34
N TYR A 218 17.10 -10.78 21.03
CA TYR A 218 17.84 -11.67 20.14
C TYR A 218 18.91 -10.97 19.30
N VAL A 219 18.89 -9.64 19.24
CA VAL A 219 19.92 -8.85 18.55
C VAL A 219 20.80 -8.11 19.55
N LEU A 220 20.19 -7.40 20.52
CA LEU A 220 20.93 -6.66 21.54
C LEU A 220 21.26 -7.49 22.80
N GLY A 221 20.70 -8.69 22.93
CA GLY A 221 20.95 -9.58 24.07
C GLY A 221 20.36 -9.13 25.41
N ARG A 222 19.44 -8.16 25.41
CA ARG A 222 18.91 -7.52 26.62
C ARG A 222 17.68 -8.26 27.17
N PRO A 223 17.37 -8.11 28.47
CA PRO A 223 16.11 -8.59 29.03
C PRO A 223 14.91 -7.96 28.32
N LEU A 224 13.82 -8.71 28.17
CA LEU A 224 12.55 -8.17 27.65
C LEU A 224 11.92 -7.27 28.71
N ILE A 225 12.13 -5.97 28.57
CA ILE A 225 11.51 -4.93 29.40
C ILE A 225 10.62 -4.11 28.48
N HIS A 226 9.31 -4.17 28.71
CA HIS A 226 8.35 -3.37 27.96
C HIS A 226 8.34 -1.95 28.53
N THR A 227 8.92 -1.02 27.78
CA THR A 227 8.93 0.40 28.17
C THR A 227 7.53 1.00 28.01
N LYS A 228 7.22 2.06 28.79
CA LYS A 228 5.96 2.80 28.64
C LYS A 228 5.78 3.33 27.22
N SER A 229 6.88 3.78 26.60
CA SER A 229 6.97 4.17 25.20
C SER A 229 6.54 3.06 24.25
N PHE A 230 6.97 1.82 24.50
CA PHE A 230 6.58 0.68 23.67
C PHE A 230 5.10 0.34 23.82
N VAL A 231 4.56 0.41 25.04
CA VAL A 231 3.11 0.22 25.26
C VAL A 231 2.29 1.30 24.54
N PHE A 232 2.75 2.55 24.56
CA PHE A 232 2.15 3.64 23.77
C PHE A 232 2.11 3.28 22.28
N VAL A 233 3.23 2.83 21.71
CA VAL A 233 3.34 2.43 20.29
C VAL A 233 2.33 1.34 19.95
N LEU A 234 2.17 0.32 20.81
CA LEU A 234 1.18 -0.74 20.58
C LEU A 234 -0.25 -0.17 20.50
N ILE A 235 -0.66 0.63 21.48
CA ILE A 235 -2.03 1.17 21.54
C ILE A 235 -2.30 2.08 20.33
N PHE A 236 -1.40 3.03 20.09
CA PHE A 236 -1.51 4.01 19.03
C PHE A 236 -1.61 3.35 17.64
N PHE A 237 -0.70 2.42 17.32
CA PHE A 237 -0.71 1.79 16.00
C PHE A 237 -1.88 0.80 15.81
N ILE A 238 -2.42 0.20 16.88
CA ILE A 238 -3.66 -0.60 16.78
C ILE A 238 -4.85 0.29 16.43
N LEU A 239 -5.00 1.45 17.11
CA LEU A 239 -6.08 2.38 16.86
C LEU A 239 -6.00 2.95 15.44
N PHE A 240 -4.83 3.45 15.05
CA PHE A 240 -4.61 3.98 13.70
C PHE A 240 -4.83 2.91 12.63
N ALA A 241 -4.28 1.69 12.79
CA ALA A 241 -4.48 0.62 11.82
C ALA A 241 -5.96 0.23 11.69
N THR A 242 -6.70 0.18 12.81
CA THR A 242 -8.15 -0.06 12.81
C THR A 242 -8.88 1.00 11.99
N VAL A 243 -8.50 2.27 12.13
CA VAL A 243 -9.05 3.36 11.31
C VAL A 243 -8.73 3.18 9.83
N LEU A 244 -7.48 2.87 9.46
CA LEU A 244 -7.13 2.57 8.06
C LEU A 244 -8.00 1.41 7.52
N GLY A 245 -8.20 0.40 8.34
CA GLY A 245 -9.06 -0.75 8.05
C GLY A 245 -10.52 -0.40 7.79
N MET A 246 -11.09 0.51 8.58
CA MET A 246 -12.46 0.98 8.39
C MET A 246 -12.57 1.97 7.21
N PHE A 247 -11.56 2.81 7.03
CA PHE A 247 -11.55 3.85 6.02
C PHE A 247 -11.44 3.27 4.60
N LYS A 248 -10.66 2.20 4.42
CA LYS A 248 -10.52 1.53 3.11
C LYS A 248 -11.85 0.96 2.60
N ASP A 249 -12.81 0.68 3.49
CA ASP A 249 -14.11 0.10 3.15
C ASP A 249 -15.16 1.18 2.77
N ILE A 250 -14.85 2.47 2.94
CA ILE A 250 -15.75 3.57 2.56
C ILE A 250 -15.99 3.61 1.04
N PRO A 251 -14.96 3.58 0.16
CA PRO A 251 -15.19 3.52 -1.29
C PRO A 251 -15.71 2.13 -1.73
N ASP A 252 -15.57 1.10 -0.91
CA ASP A 252 -15.89 -0.29 -1.28
C ASP A 252 -17.37 -0.68 -1.09
N VAL A 253 -18.23 0.24 -0.66
CA VAL A 253 -19.63 -0.04 -0.27
C VAL A 253 -20.43 -0.73 -1.38
N ALA A 254 -20.28 -0.30 -2.63
CA ALA A 254 -21.07 -0.83 -3.75
C ALA A 254 -20.76 -2.31 -4.02
N GLY A 255 -19.47 -2.65 -4.17
CA GLY A 255 -19.03 -4.02 -4.38
C GLY A 255 -19.25 -4.91 -3.16
N ASP A 256 -19.04 -4.38 -1.94
CA ASP A 256 -19.31 -5.14 -0.72
C ASP A 256 -20.80 -5.50 -0.60
N GLN A 257 -21.70 -4.56 -0.89
CA GLN A 257 -23.13 -4.81 -0.87
C GLN A 257 -23.55 -5.83 -1.95
N ALA A 258 -23.00 -5.73 -3.16
CA ALA A 258 -23.30 -6.64 -4.26
C ALA A 258 -22.91 -8.10 -3.97
N PHE A 259 -21.86 -8.31 -3.17
CA PHE A 259 -21.40 -9.64 -2.76
C PHE A 259 -21.88 -10.05 -1.35
N GLY A 260 -22.81 -9.29 -0.75
CA GLY A 260 -23.40 -9.62 0.55
C GLY A 260 -22.49 -9.36 1.76
N ASN A 261 -21.37 -8.66 1.58
CA ASN A 261 -20.46 -8.29 2.66
C ASN A 261 -21.09 -7.16 3.49
N ARG A 262 -21.39 -7.45 4.76
CA ARG A 262 -21.96 -6.46 5.69
C ARG A 262 -20.86 -5.74 6.46
N THR A 263 -19.95 -5.07 5.76
CA THR A 263 -18.88 -4.24 6.37
C THR A 263 -19.48 -3.08 7.18
N PHE A 264 -18.65 -2.42 8.00
CA PHE A 264 -19.13 -1.35 8.86
C PHE A 264 -19.72 -0.19 8.04
N SER A 265 -19.11 0.13 6.89
CA SER A 265 -19.56 1.13 5.91
C SER A 265 -20.90 0.76 5.27
N VAL A 266 -21.10 -0.51 4.89
CA VAL A 266 -22.39 -0.99 4.36
C VAL A 266 -23.51 -0.88 5.40
N ARG A 267 -23.22 -1.19 6.68
CA ARG A 267 -24.24 -1.16 7.76
C ARG A 267 -24.62 0.24 8.22
N HIS A 268 -23.68 1.17 8.23
CA HIS A 268 -23.84 2.47 8.90
C HIS A 268 -23.73 3.68 7.95
N GLY A 269 -23.35 3.46 6.69
CA GLY A 269 -23.19 4.49 5.66
C GLY A 269 -21.83 5.20 5.71
N LYS A 270 -21.38 5.66 4.53
CA LYS A 270 -20.07 6.32 4.33
C LYS A 270 -19.82 7.47 5.32
N LYS A 271 -20.79 8.37 5.47
CA LYS A 271 -20.67 9.58 6.33
C LYS A 271 -20.46 9.28 7.81
N LYS A 272 -21.17 8.29 8.36
CA LYS A 272 -21.04 7.92 9.77
C LYS A 272 -19.69 7.28 10.04
N VAL A 273 -19.28 6.35 9.17
CA VAL A 273 -17.97 5.68 9.30
C VAL A 273 -16.83 6.68 9.15
N PHE A 274 -16.89 7.57 8.16
CA PHE A 274 -15.92 8.65 8.01
C PHE A 274 -15.78 9.47 9.30
N SER A 275 -16.90 9.93 9.87
CA SER A 275 -16.90 10.75 11.09
C SER A 275 -16.27 10.02 12.28
N VAL A 276 -16.58 8.72 12.43
CA VAL A 276 -15.99 7.86 13.46
C VAL A 276 -14.48 7.72 13.26
N CYS A 277 -14.02 7.46 12.04
CA CYS A 277 -12.60 7.34 11.72
C CYS A 277 -11.82 8.63 12.07
N ILE A 278 -12.35 9.79 11.66
CA ILE A 278 -11.71 11.08 11.97
C ILE A 278 -11.68 11.34 13.48
N PHE A 279 -12.78 11.06 14.20
CA PHE A 279 -12.84 11.26 15.64
C PHE A 279 -11.86 10.36 16.40
N ILE A 280 -11.75 9.08 16.02
CA ILE A 280 -10.79 8.15 16.62
C ILE A 280 -9.36 8.66 16.41
N LEU A 281 -9.00 9.06 15.19
CA LEU A 281 -7.65 9.59 14.92
C LEU A 281 -7.35 10.87 15.71
N LEU A 282 -8.32 11.79 15.85
CA LEU A 282 -8.13 12.99 16.66
C LEU A 282 -7.92 12.66 18.14
N ILE A 283 -8.66 11.69 18.68
CA ILE A 283 -8.44 11.18 20.05
C ILE A 283 -7.05 10.56 20.16
N ASP A 284 -6.64 9.75 19.18
CA ASP A 284 -5.34 9.07 19.16
C ASP A 284 -4.18 10.10 19.12
N TYR A 285 -4.35 11.18 18.35
CA TYR A 285 -3.43 12.32 18.35
C TYR A 285 -3.36 13.05 19.71
N VAL A 286 -4.51 13.27 20.35
CA VAL A 286 -4.54 13.86 21.70
C VAL A 286 -3.84 12.95 22.71
N PHE A 287 -4.09 11.64 22.62
CA PHE A 287 -3.42 10.63 23.43
C PHE A 287 -1.90 10.67 23.24
N ALA A 288 -1.42 10.80 22.00
CA ALA A 288 0.01 10.95 21.71
C ALA A 288 0.62 12.23 22.27
N MET A 289 -0.08 13.38 22.13
CA MET A 289 0.38 14.65 22.69
C MET A 289 0.50 14.60 24.22
N VAL A 290 -0.54 14.08 24.90
CA VAL A 290 -0.55 13.95 26.36
C VAL A 290 0.55 12.98 26.82
N THR A 291 0.65 11.82 26.17
CA THR A 291 1.68 10.82 26.52
C THR A 291 3.09 11.37 26.32
N GLY A 292 3.35 12.07 25.22
CA GLY A 292 4.63 12.73 24.97
C GLY A 292 4.99 13.79 26.01
N ALA A 293 4.03 14.63 26.39
CA ALA A 293 4.24 15.67 27.39
C ALA A 293 4.57 15.09 28.78
N LEU A 294 4.00 13.92 29.11
CA LEU A 294 4.14 13.25 30.40
C LEU A 294 5.35 12.30 30.48
N LEU A 295 5.64 11.54 29.42
CA LEU A 295 6.68 10.49 29.45
C LEU A 295 8.08 11.00 29.12
N SER A 296 8.22 11.93 28.18
CA SER A 296 9.54 12.35 27.72
C SER A 296 10.25 13.16 28.80
N SER A 297 11.47 12.77 29.19
CA SER A 297 12.24 13.52 30.19
C SER A 297 12.94 14.75 29.60
N PHE A 298 13.24 14.71 28.30
CA PHE A 298 13.94 15.78 27.60
C PHE A 298 12.96 16.80 27.00
N LEU A 299 13.22 18.09 27.21
CA LEU A 299 12.33 19.17 26.79
C LEU A 299 12.14 19.22 25.27
N LEU A 300 13.20 18.97 24.49
CA LEU A 300 13.09 18.93 23.03
C LEU A 300 12.17 17.80 22.57
N ASN A 301 12.25 16.61 23.19
CA ASN A 301 11.40 15.48 22.87
C ASN A 301 9.91 15.81 23.10
N LYS A 302 9.61 16.55 24.19
CA LYS A 302 8.25 17.05 24.46
C LYS A 302 7.78 17.97 23.35
N PHE A 303 8.59 18.96 22.97
CA PHE A 303 8.23 19.91 21.91
C PHE A 303 8.02 19.21 20.57
N VAL A 304 8.96 18.34 20.16
CA VAL A 304 8.86 17.58 18.91
C VAL A 304 7.59 16.73 18.91
N THR A 305 7.32 16.02 20.01
CA THR A 305 6.13 15.18 20.11
C THR A 305 4.84 16.01 20.06
N VAL A 306 4.70 17.03 20.89
CA VAL A 306 3.46 17.82 20.97
C VAL A 306 3.21 18.61 19.68
N ILE A 307 4.22 19.33 19.18
CA ILE A 307 4.09 20.13 17.96
C ILE A 307 3.89 19.23 16.74
N GLY A 308 4.63 18.11 16.68
CA GLY A 308 4.51 17.13 15.59
C GLY A 308 3.10 16.56 15.47
N HIS A 309 2.58 15.95 16.54
CA HIS A 309 1.24 15.37 16.53
C HIS A 309 0.14 16.44 16.38
N CYS A 310 0.32 17.63 16.94
CA CYS A 310 -0.62 18.75 16.72
C CYS A 310 -0.67 19.18 15.24
N THR A 311 0.48 19.20 14.57
CA THR A 311 0.58 19.51 13.14
C THR A 311 -0.13 18.44 12.31
N LEU A 312 0.12 17.15 12.58
CA LEU A 312 -0.53 16.05 11.85
C LEU A 312 -2.04 16.02 12.10
N ALA A 313 -2.49 16.26 13.34
CA ALA A 313 -3.91 16.39 13.67
C ALA A 313 -4.57 17.57 12.93
N SER A 314 -3.88 18.71 12.85
CA SER A 314 -4.37 19.90 12.13
C SER A 314 -4.48 19.65 10.63
N LEU A 315 -3.50 18.96 10.03
CA LEU A 315 -3.55 18.55 8.63
C LEU A 315 -4.68 17.56 8.37
N LEU A 316 -4.86 16.56 9.25
CA LEU A 316 -5.98 15.63 9.19
C LEU A 316 -7.31 16.37 9.19
N TRP A 317 -7.50 17.25 10.16
CA TRP A 317 -8.75 18.01 10.33
C TRP A 317 -9.03 18.94 9.16
N GLY A 318 -8.02 19.69 8.72
CA GLY A 318 -8.14 20.61 7.59
C GLY A 318 -8.56 19.89 6.31
N ARG A 319 -7.94 18.73 6.02
CA ARG A 319 -8.25 17.96 4.82
C ARG A 319 -9.57 17.20 4.93
N ALA A 320 -9.96 16.78 6.14
CA ALA A 320 -11.22 16.09 6.38
C ALA A 320 -12.44 16.99 6.11
N LYS A 321 -12.33 18.30 6.39
CA LYS A 321 -13.42 19.27 6.15
C LYS A 321 -13.75 19.47 4.66
N SER A 322 -12.77 19.31 3.79
CA SER A 322 -12.92 19.52 2.34
C SER A 322 -13.20 18.23 1.56
N LEU A 323 -13.34 17.09 2.24
CA LEU A 323 -13.51 15.80 1.57
C LEU A 323 -14.94 15.64 1.03
N ASN A 324 -15.06 15.32 -0.25
CA ASN A 324 -16.33 14.88 -0.84
C ASN A 324 -16.46 13.36 -0.72
N LEU A 325 -17.42 12.88 0.06
CA LEU A 325 -17.64 11.44 0.29
C LEU A 325 -18.39 10.73 -0.85
N GLU A 326 -18.98 11.50 -1.77
CA GLU A 326 -19.68 10.96 -2.94
C GLU A 326 -18.72 10.69 -4.11
N ASP A 327 -17.49 11.22 -4.04
CA ASP A 327 -16.44 10.98 -5.03
C ASP A 327 -15.43 9.96 -4.48
N ASP A 328 -15.52 8.71 -4.94
CA ASP A 328 -14.64 7.62 -4.50
C ASP A 328 -13.16 7.91 -4.78
N SER A 329 -12.83 8.68 -5.83
CA SER A 329 -11.45 9.11 -6.11
C SER A 329 -10.93 10.08 -5.03
N SER A 330 -11.79 10.99 -4.56
CA SER A 330 -11.49 11.88 -3.44
C SER A 330 -11.23 11.08 -2.15
N VAL A 331 -12.07 10.08 -1.89
CA VAL A 331 -11.94 9.18 -0.72
C VAL A 331 -10.66 8.36 -0.79
N GLU A 332 -10.33 7.78 -1.95
CA GLU A 332 -9.07 7.05 -2.17
C GLU A 332 -7.84 7.96 -1.98
N SER A 333 -7.89 9.20 -2.50
CA SER A 333 -6.83 10.20 -2.30
C SER A 333 -6.62 10.55 -0.83
N PHE A 334 -7.72 10.67 -0.06
CA PHE A 334 -7.67 10.87 1.38
C PHE A 334 -7.13 9.63 2.11
N TYR A 335 -7.51 8.43 1.68
CA TYR A 335 -6.97 7.18 2.23
C TYR A 335 -5.45 7.08 2.05
N MET A 336 -4.93 7.43 0.86
CA MET A 336 -3.49 7.51 0.62
C MET A 336 -2.79 8.58 1.47
N PHE A 337 -3.51 9.63 1.85
CA PHE A 337 -3.01 10.61 2.80
C PHE A 337 -2.95 10.09 4.24
N LEU A 338 -3.93 9.31 4.68
CA LEU A 338 -3.86 8.63 5.97
C LEU A 338 -2.64 7.70 6.05
N TRP A 339 -2.28 7.01 4.97
CA TRP A 339 -1.02 6.23 4.90
C TRP A 339 0.23 7.09 5.07
N LYS A 340 0.25 8.31 4.54
CA LYS A 340 1.36 9.26 4.75
C LYS A 340 1.45 9.69 6.21
N LEU A 341 0.32 10.01 6.83
CA LEU A 341 0.25 10.32 8.26
C LEU A 341 0.76 9.14 9.08
N PHE A 342 0.21 7.94 8.89
CA PHE A 342 0.64 6.70 9.54
C PHE A 342 2.15 6.45 9.43
N THR A 343 2.73 6.71 8.25
CA THR A 343 4.18 6.59 8.02
C THR A 343 4.96 7.66 8.78
N ALA A 344 4.45 8.89 8.85
CA ALA A 344 5.07 9.97 9.62
C ALA A 344 5.07 9.69 11.13
N GLU A 345 4.04 9.01 11.66
CA GLU A 345 3.98 8.63 13.08
C GLU A 345 5.17 7.76 13.50
N TYR A 346 5.62 6.86 12.63
CA TYR A 346 6.81 6.05 12.90
C TYR A 346 8.08 6.89 13.08
N VAL A 347 8.13 8.14 12.61
CA VAL A 347 9.23 9.07 12.94
C VAL A 347 9.00 9.69 14.31
N LEU A 348 7.78 10.14 14.60
CA LEU A 348 7.45 10.85 15.84
C LEU A 348 7.53 9.97 17.09
N ILE A 349 7.23 8.67 17.00
CA ILE A 349 7.28 7.77 18.17
C ILE A 349 8.67 7.66 18.79
N GLN A 350 9.72 7.99 18.04
CA GLN A 350 11.10 7.96 18.54
C GLN A 350 11.36 9.01 19.64
N PHE A 351 10.54 10.07 19.67
CA PHE A 351 10.62 11.16 20.64
C PHE A 351 9.73 10.93 21.86
N ILE A 352 8.93 9.86 21.86
CA ILE A 352 8.11 9.44 23.01
C ILE A 352 8.99 8.56 23.90
N ARG A 353 10.12 9.10 24.37
CA ARG A 353 11.05 8.45 25.30
C ARG A 353 11.60 9.45 26.30
#